data_AF-A0A165BMY4-F1
#
_entry.id   AF-A0A165BMY4-F1
#
_cell.length_a   1.000
_cell.length_b   1.000
_cell.length_c   1.000
_cell.angle_alpha   90.00
_cell.angle_beta   90.00
_cell.angle_gamma   90.00
#
_symmetry.space_group_name_H-M   'P 1'
#
loop_
_entity.id
_entity.type
_entity.pdbx_description
1 polymer ?
#
loop_
_entity_poly.entity_id
_entity_poly.type
_entity_poly.pdbx_seq_one_letter_code
_entity_poly.pdbx_strand_id
1 'polypeptide(L)' 'FKEFEPESFNLSIPVALEGVPENLLDPREAWEDTGAFEREVRKLAGMFGKAFKLYEDEVSEDVRAAGPQSS' A
#
# COMPACT_ATOMS: atom_id res chain seq x y z
N PHE A 1 -18.49 6.93 -4.75
CA PHE A 1 -17.51 5.95 -5.25
C PHE A 1 -17.09 5.11 -4.05
N LYS A 2 -16.97 3.78 -4.17
CA LYS A 2 -16.62 2.92 -3.02
C LYS A 2 -15.15 2.53 -3.16
N GLU A 3 -14.40 2.68 -2.07
CA GLU A 3 -12.96 2.47 -2.01
C GLU A 3 -12.62 1.66 -0.76
N PHE A 4 -11.44 1.04 -0.76
CA PHE A 4 -10.84 0.41 0.41
C PHE A 4 -9.40 0.89 0.58
N GLU A 5 -8.90 0.81 1.81
CA GLU A 5 -7.50 1.11 2.11
C GLU A 5 -6.73 -0.21 2.29
N PRO A 6 -5.62 -0.42 1.57
CA PRO A 6 -4.77 -1.58 1.79
C PRO A 6 -3.96 -1.39 3.06
N GLU A 7 -3.57 -2.51 3.68
CA GLU A 7 -2.65 -2.48 4.81
C GLU A 7 -1.35 -1.76 4.43
N SER A 8 -0.81 -0.98 5.38
CA SER A 8 0.46 -0.29 5.29
C SER A 8 0.59 0.84 4.26
N PHE A 9 -0.17 0.96 3.18
CA PHE A 9 0.20 1.87 2.07
C PHE A 9 -0.57 3.20 1.97
N ASN A 10 -1.55 3.47 2.85
CA ASN A 10 -2.32 4.73 2.85
C ASN A 10 -2.89 5.12 1.46
N LEU A 11 -3.30 4.12 0.67
CA LEU A 11 -3.89 4.32 -0.66
C LEU A 11 -5.40 4.14 -0.59
N SER A 12 -6.13 4.90 -1.39
CA SER A 12 -7.56 4.66 -1.60
C SER A 12 -7.75 3.90 -2.91
N ILE A 13 -8.07 2.60 -2.81
CA ILE A 13 -8.22 1.71 -3.96
C ILE A 13 -9.70 1.57 -4.31
N PRO A 14 -10.13 1.80 -5.56
CA PRO A 14 -11.51 1.60 -5.96
C PRO A 14 -11.92 0.13 -5.88
N VAL A 15 -13.13 -0.15 -5.40
CA VAL A 15 -13.65 -1.53 -5.37
C VAL A 15 -14.23 -1.99 -6.71
N ALA A 16 -14.50 -1.05 -7.63
CA ALA A 16 -15.08 -1.35 -8.94
C ALA A 16 -14.68 -0.30 -9.98
N LEU A 17 -14.36 -0.76 -11.19
CA LEU A 17 -14.03 0.07 -12.35
C LEU A 17 -14.63 -0.57 -13.61
N GLU A 18 -15.24 0.23 -14.47
CA GLU A 18 -15.84 -0.26 -15.72
C GLU A 18 -14.77 -0.91 -16.61
N GLY A 19 -15.04 -2.13 -17.08
CA GLY A 19 -14.12 -2.90 -17.92
C GLY A 19 -12.94 -3.54 -17.17
N VAL A 20 -12.87 -3.44 -15.84
CA VAL A 20 -11.82 -4.06 -15.01
C VAL A 20 -12.43 -5.11 -14.08
N PRO A 21 -11.97 -6.38 -14.15
CA PRO A 21 -12.36 -7.41 -13.18
C PRO A 21 -12.00 -7.02 -11.73
N GLU A 22 -12.96 -7.18 -10.81
CA GLU A 22 -12.81 -6.75 -9.41
C GLU A 22 -11.63 -7.43 -8.70
N ASN A 23 -11.35 -8.70 -9.01
CA ASN A 23 -10.26 -9.47 -8.43
C ASN A 23 -8.86 -8.97 -8.84
N LEU A 24 -8.74 -8.06 -9.80
CA LEU A 24 -7.48 -7.40 -10.16
C LEU A 24 -7.25 -6.12 -9.36
N LEU A 25 -8.28 -5.57 -8.72
CA LEU A 25 -8.20 -4.33 -7.96
C LEU A 25 -7.64 -4.57 -6.56
N ASP A 26 -7.95 -5.73 -5.98
CA ASP A 26 -7.38 -6.15 -4.70
C ASP A 26 -6.24 -7.17 -4.92
N PRO A 27 -4.97 -6.76 -4.74
CA PRO A 27 -3.84 -7.66 -4.96
C PRO A 27 -3.82 -8.86 -4.01
N ARG A 28 -4.58 -8.84 -2.91
CA ARG A 28 -4.73 -9.99 -2.00
C ARG A 28 -5.36 -11.20 -2.69
N GLU A 29 -6.29 -10.97 -3.61
CA GLU A 29 -7.03 -12.01 -4.33
C GLU A 29 -6.12 -12.78 -5.31
N ALA A 30 -4.94 -12.25 -5.62
CA ALA A 30 -3.94 -12.93 -6.45
C ALA A 30 -3.04 -13.90 -5.68
N TRP A 31 -3.17 -13.98 -4.34
CA TRP A 31 -2.30 -14.79 -3.48
C TRP A 31 -3.08 -15.95 -2.86
N GLU A 32 -2.50 -17.15 -2.92
CA GLU A 32 -3.09 -18.34 -2.28
C GLU A 32 -3.00 -18.29 -0.74
N ASP A 33 -1.94 -17.67 -0.20
CA ASP A 33 -1.72 -17.49 1.23
C ASP A 33 -1.80 -15.99 1.57
N THR A 34 -2.93 -15.60 2.17
CA THR A 34 -3.16 -14.22 2.65
C THR A 34 -2.12 -13.80 3.69
N GLY A 35 -1.66 -14.71 4.55
CA GLY A 35 -0.61 -14.42 5.51
C GLY A 35 0.75 -14.17 4.85
N ALA A 36 1.06 -14.82 3.73
CA ALA A 36 2.25 -14.53 2.94
C ALA A 36 2.19 -13.13 2.31
N PHE A 37 1.01 -12.76 1.79
CA PHE A 37 0.78 -11.42 1.27
C PHE A 37 1.01 -10.35 2.34
N GLU A 38 0.38 -10.48 3.53
CA GLU A 38 0.55 -9.52 4.63
C GLU A 38 2.02 -9.35 5.04
N ARG A 39 2.78 -10.46 5.10
CA ARG A 39 4.23 -10.42 5.41
C ARG A 39 5.01 -9.63 4.36
N GLU A 40 4.71 -9.82 3.07
CA GLU A 40 5.39 -9.08 2.01
C GLU A 40 4.96 -7.61 1.94
N VAL A 41 3.69 -7.29 2.21
CA VAL A 41 3.22 -5.90 2.34
C VAL A 41 3.99 -5.17 3.43
N ARG A 42 4.08 -5.73 4.64
CA ARG A 42 4.84 -5.12 5.75
C ARG A 42 6.33 -4.99 5.42
N LYS A 43 6.92 -6.01 4.77
CA LYS A 43 8.32 -5.96 4.33
C LYS A 43 8.55 -4.86 3.29
N LEU A 44 7.65 -4.71 2.32
CA LEU A 44 7.71 -3.67 1.30
C LEU A 44 7.58 -2.29 1.93
N ALA A 45 6.64 -2.08 2.86
CA ALA A 45 6.51 -0.83 3.61
C ALA A 45 7.82 -0.47 4.33
N GLY A 46 8.47 -1.46 4.96
CA GLY A 46 9.79 -1.27 5.57
C GLY A 46 10.90 -0.92 4.57
N MET A 47 10.85 -1.44 3.34
CA MET A 47 11.78 -1.07 2.27
C MET A 47 11.57 0.37 1.80
N PHE A 48 10.31 0.81 1.65
CA PHE A 48 9.97 2.21 1.36
C PHE A 48 10.51 3.14 2.45
N GLY A 49 10.25 2.84 3.72
CA GLY A 49 10.77 3.64 4.84
C GLY A 49 12.29 3.74 4.84
N LYS A 50 13.01 2.65 4.56
CA LYS A 50 14.48 2.67 4.44
C LYS A 50 14.98 3.52 3.28
N ALA A 51 14.35 3.42 2.12
CA ALA A 51 14.73 4.20 0.94
C ALA A 51 14.43 5.69 1.13
N PHE A 52 13.31 6.01 1.80
CA PHE A 52 12.85 7.39 2.02
C PHE A 52 13.74 8.19 2.98
N LYS A 53 14.46 7.54 3.91
CA LYS A 53 15.40 8.21 4.83
C LYS A 53 16.41 9.12 4.15
N LEU A 54 16.77 8.84 2.91
CA LEU A 54 17.70 9.69 2.13
C LEU A 54 17.11 11.06 1.78
N TYR A 55 15.79 11.20 1.81
CA TYR A 55 15.05 12.38 1.36
C TYR A 55 14.16 12.98 2.46
N GLU A 56 14.16 12.40 3.67
CA GLU A 56 13.18 12.75 4.70
C GLU A 56 13.23 14.23 5.08
N ASP A 57 14.41 14.83 5.10
CA ASP A 57 14.62 16.24 5.46
C ASP A 57 14.35 17.23 4.31
N GLU A 58 14.17 16.73 3.08
CA GLU A 58 13.93 17.54 1.88
C GLU A 58 12.45 17.67 1.53
N VAL A 59 11.57 17.04 2.30
CA VAL A 59 10.13 16.98 2.02
C VAL A 59 9.29 17.64 3.11
N SER A 60 8.08 18.07 2.76
CA SER A 60 7.13 18.58 3.74
C SER A 60 6.64 17.48 4.68
N GLU A 61 6.07 17.89 5.81
CA GLU A 61 5.44 16.98 6.77
C GLU A 61 4.30 16.16 6.12
N ASP A 62 3.51 16.78 5.23
CA ASP A 62 2.44 16.10 4.49
C ASP A 62 2.98 14.93 3.65
N VAL A 63 4.12 15.13 2.97
CA VAL A 63 4.77 14.07 2.18
C VAL A 63 5.34 12.98 3.09
N ARG A 64 5.92 13.37 4.23
CA ARG A 64 6.44 12.44 5.24
C ARG A 64 5.31 11.58 5.83
N ALA A 65 4.13 12.15 6.04
CA ALA A 65 2.96 11.48 6.61
C ALA A 65 2.22 10.57 5.61
N ALA A 66 2.31 10.85 4.31
CA ALA A 66 1.66 10.06 3.26
C ALA A 66 2.29 8.67 3.03
N GLY A 67 3.50 8.44 3.56
CA GLY A 67 4.25 7.21 3.32
C GLY A 67 3.67 5.95 3.98
N PRO A 68 4.16 4.76 3.59
CA PRO A 68 3.69 3.50 4.15
C PRO A 68 4.01 3.31 5.65
N GLN A 69 3.11 2.68 6.40
CA GLN A 69 3.23 2.35 7.81
C GLN A 69 3.70 0.90 8.01
N SER A 70 4.74 0.71 8.82
CA SER A 70 5.37 -0.61 9.02
C SER A 70 4.95 -1.35 10.31
N SER A 71 3.99 -0.80 11.06
CA SER A 71 3.61 -1.26 12.41
C SER A 71 2.23 -1.89 12.46
#